data_AF-A0A3S2VJ35-F1
#
_entry.id   AF-A0A3S2VJ35-F1
#
_cell.length_a   1.000
_cell.length_b   1.000
_cell.length_c   1.000
_cell.angle_alpha   90.00
_cell.angle_beta   90.00
_cell.angle_gamma   90.00
#
_symmetry.space_group_name_H-M   'P 1'
#
loop_
_entity.id
_entity.type
_entity.pdbx_description
1 polymer ?
#
loop_
_entity_poly.entity_id
_entity_poly.type
_entity_poly.pdbx_seq_one_letter_code
_entity_poly.pdbx_strand_id
1 'polypeptide(L)'
;MSYVGPDSDGFFDDADNNDDGPRRPRRFSGGPLTVTLAALVPTALAGWLIWQVTGGGPGEGEPAKTLPAASRSSTARQDSPTPSPSRSGDDGKKGHGSPSATPSASKPPASSAGPAGSGALKGKIIVIDPGHNPGNFRHTAEINRLVDIGTNRKECDTTGTSTNGGYTEAQFSLDVSRRLRTLLQQQGATVELTQNGDRAWGPCVDERARIGNKAHADAVISVHADGSAAGNRGFHVILPASVKAGAADTTAITAPSRALGERIAGNFVRATGSAPSNYIGDGTGLDVRRDLGGLNLSTVPKVFIECGNMRDPKDAALLTSGTWRQKAAQGMSDGIVSFLRG
;
A
#
# COMPACT_ATOMS: atom_id res chain seq x y z
N MET A 1 14.81 60.39 -12.25
CA MET A 1 16.18 60.25 -12.79
C MET A 1 16.46 58.76 -12.96
N SER A 2 16.25 58.20 -14.14
CA SER A 2 17.20 58.11 -15.27
C SER A 2 18.21 56.96 -15.02
N TYR A 3 18.06 55.81 -15.71
CA TYR A 3 18.78 55.44 -16.95
C TYR A 3 20.19 54.92 -16.58
N VAL A 4 20.80 53.85 -17.07
CA VAL A 4 20.54 52.82 -18.09
C VAL A 4 21.74 51.85 -18.00
N GLY A 5 21.56 50.54 -18.17
CA GLY A 5 22.64 49.71 -18.75
C GLY A 5 22.46 49.70 -20.28
N PRO A 6 23.20 48.92 -21.08
CA PRO A 6 24.36 48.07 -20.83
C PRO A 6 25.50 48.51 -21.79
N ASP A 7 26.40 47.60 -22.16
CA ASP A 7 27.16 47.53 -23.44
C ASP A 7 28.57 46.98 -23.15
N SER A 8 29.23 46.19 -23.99
CA SER A 8 28.93 45.23 -25.05
C SER A 8 30.31 44.84 -25.62
N ASP A 9 30.35 43.75 -26.39
CA ASP A 9 31.35 43.46 -27.43
C ASP A 9 32.76 43.06 -26.97
N GLY A 10 33.21 41.84 -27.24
CA GLY A 10 33.56 41.29 -28.56
C GLY A 10 35.03 40.84 -28.45
N PHE A 11 35.64 39.95 -29.23
CA PHE A 11 35.38 39.27 -30.49
C PHE A 11 36.68 38.45 -30.74
N PHE A 12 36.60 37.15 -31.11
CA PHE A 12 37.48 36.37 -32.04
C PHE A 12 39.02 36.40 -31.87
N ASP A 13 39.83 35.42 -32.28
CA ASP A 13 39.72 34.05 -32.79
C ASP A 13 41.15 33.46 -32.72
N ASP A 14 41.27 32.15 -32.96
CA ASP A 14 42.42 31.42 -33.50
C ASP A 14 43.75 31.35 -32.73
N ALA A 15 44.11 30.13 -32.31
CA ALA A 15 45.12 29.37 -33.04
C ALA A 15 45.31 27.94 -32.49
N ASP A 16 45.17 27.00 -33.42
CA ASP A 16 45.60 25.61 -33.43
C ASP A 16 46.86 25.26 -32.63
N ASN A 17 46.85 24.06 -32.05
CA ASN A 17 47.95 23.11 -32.30
C ASN A 17 47.47 21.67 -32.17
N ASN A 18 47.22 21.05 -33.33
CA ASN A 18 47.21 19.61 -33.55
C ASN A 18 48.64 19.08 -33.42
N ASP A 19 48.83 17.96 -32.72
CA ASP A 19 49.96 17.07 -32.97
C ASP A 19 49.42 15.64 -33.11
N ASP A 20 49.58 15.12 -34.32
CA ASP A 20 49.00 13.91 -34.85
C ASP A 20 50.16 12.97 -35.22
N GLY A 21 50.19 11.77 -34.63
CA GLY A 21 51.26 10.81 -34.85
C GLY A 21 50.76 9.36 -34.75
N PRO A 22 50.68 8.61 -35.87
CA PRO A 22 50.07 7.29 -35.89
C PRO A 22 51.07 6.19 -35.49
N ARG A 23 50.69 5.31 -34.56
CA ARG A 23 51.41 4.06 -34.27
C ARG A 23 50.64 2.83 -34.79
N ARG A 24 51.37 2.02 -35.55
CA ARG A 24 50.97 0.85 -36.36
C ARG A 24 50.31 -0.30 -35.56
N PRO A 25 49.55 -1.18 -36.24
CA PRO A 25 48.75 -2.23 -35.61
C PRO A 25 49.58 -3.48 -35.26
N ARG A 26 49.33 -4.05 -34.08
CA ARG A 26 49.75 -5.41 -33.72
C ARG A 26 48.54 -6.36 -33.79
N ARG A 27 48.56 -7.26 -34.78
CA ARG A 27 47.83 -8.54 -34.75
C ARG A 27 48.52 -9.45 -33.73
N PHE A 28 47.76 -10.18 -32.90
CA PHE A 28 47.98 -11.62 -32.68
C PHE A 28 46.77 -12.26 -31.98
N SER A 29 46.34 -13.37 -32.60
CA SER A 29 45.73 -14.60 -32.07
C SER A 29 44.60 -14.52 -31.04
N GLY A 30 43.46 -15.10 -31.43
CA GLY A 30 42.34 -15.40 -30.56
C GLY A 30 42.61 -16.50 -29.53
N GLY A 31 41.87 -16.38 -28.43
CA GLY A 31 41.53 -17.43 -27.48
C GLY A 31 40.03 -17.30 -27.16
N PRO A 32 39.35 -18.40 -26.80
CA PRO A 32 37.89 -18.45 -26.80
C PRO A 32 37.27 -17.59 -25.69
N LEU A 33 36.17 -16.89 -26.05
CA LEU A 33 35.22 -16.28 -25.13
C LEU A 33 34.60 -17.37 -24.25
N THR A 34 34.94 -17.38 -22.97
CA THR A 34 34.09 -17.97 -21.93
C THR A 34 33.10 -16.91 -21.46
N VAL A 35 31.90 -16.90 -22.06
CA VAL A 35 30.74 -16.18 -21.53
C VAL A 35 30.20 -16.99 -20.36
N THR A 36 30.64 -16.68 -19.16
CA THR A 36 30.04 -17.21 -17.93
C THR A 36 28.72 -16.48 -17.70
N LEU A 37 27.62 -17.13 -18.08
CA LEU A 37 26.26 -16.70 -17.74
C LEU A 37 26.10 -16.84 -16.21
N ALA A 38 26.41 -15.79 -15.47
CA ALA A 38 26.04 -15.68 -14.07
C ALA A 38 24.53 -15.47 -14.00
N ALA A 39 23.79 -16.55 -13.71
CA ALA A 39 22.38 -16.46 -13.36
C ALA A 39 22.27 -15.71 -12.02
N LEU A 40 22.02 -14.40 -12.10
CA LEU A 40 21.59 -13.57 -10.97
C LEU A 40 20.18 -14.00 -10.58
N VAL A 41 20.09 -14.93 -9.63
CA VAL A 41 18.87 -15.19 -8.87
C VAL A 41 18.68 -14.02 -7.91
N PRO A 42 17.55 -13.27 -7.95
CA PRO A 42 17.33 -12.20 -6.99
C PRO A 42 17.19 -12.77 -5.58
N THR A 43 18.09 -12.33 -4.72
CA THR A 43 18.08 -12.48 -3.28
C THR A 43 16.83 -11.84 -2.68
N ALA A 44 15.73 -12.59 -2.60
CA ALA A 44 14.51 -12.20 -1.88
C ALA A 44 14.22 -13.12 -0.68
N LEU A 45 15.19 -13.93 -0.25
CA LEU A 45 15.06 -14.83 0.91
C LEU A 45 16.14 -14.63 1.99
N ALA A 46 17.02 -13.64 1.84
CA ALA A 46 18.08 -13.35 2.82
C ALA A 46 17.61 -12.50 4.02
N GLY A 47 16.45 -11.85 3.93
CA GLY A 47 15.89 -11.05 5.04
C GLY A 47 15.21 -11.87 6.15
N TRP A 48 14.94 -13.15 5.91
CA TRP A 48 14.22 -14.00 6.86
C TRP A 48 15.13 -15.01 7.58
N LEU A 49 16.24 -15.41 6.96
CA LEU A 49 17.19 -16.40 7.51
C LEU A 49 18.24 -15.82 8.47
N ILE A 50 18.41 -14.50 8.54
CA ILE A 50 19.35 -13.87 9.51
C ILE A 50 18.71 -13.71 10.90
N TRP A 51 17.39 -13.84 11.05
CA TRP A 51 16.75 -13.75 12.37
C TRP A 51 16.86 -15.05 13.20
N GLN A 52 17.16 -16.20 12.60
CA GLN A 52 17.24 -17.48 13.34
C GLN A 52 18.65 -17.88 13.82
N VAL A 53 19.69 -17.05 13.67
CA VAL A 53 21.08 -17.43 14.03
C VAL A 53 21.69 -16.61 15.19
N THR A 54 20.91 -15.86 15.97
CA THR A 54 21.43 -15.19 17.19
C THR A 54 20.69 -15.52 18.50
N GLY A 55 20.04 -16.69 18.60
CA GLY A 55 19.52 -17.19 19.87
C GLY A 55 19.67 -18.71 20.03
N GLY A 56 20.88 -19.20 20.33
CA GLY A 56 21.10 -20.56 20.86
C GLY A 56 20.97 -20.58 22.39
N GLY A 57 20.64 -21.68 23.08
CA GLY A 57 20.55 -23.10 22.72
C GLY A 57 19.79 -23.90 23.80
N PRO A 58 20.20 -25.14 24.17
CA PRO A 58 20.03 -26.39 23.44
C PRO A 58 18.97 -27.33 24.09
N GLY A 59 18.30 -28.14 23.28
CA GLY A 59 17.40 -29.21 23.71
C GLY A 59 17.08 -30.14 22.55
N GLU A 60 17.21 -31.45 22.79
CA GLU A 60 17.49 -32.52 21.83
C GLU A 60 16.25 -33.04 21.06
N GLY A 61 16.49 -33.62 19.86
CA GLY A 61 15.81 -34.85 19.42
C GLY A 61 14.74 -34.81 18.30
N GLU A 62 15.19 -35.10 17.05
CA GLU A 62 14.52 -35.95 16.04
C GLU A 62 13.27 -35.47 15.23
N PRO A 63 12.94 -36.06 14.04
CA PRO A 63 13.57 -35.74 12.76
C PRO A 63 12.56 -35.31 11.65
N ALA A 64 13.14 -34.93 10.50
CA ALA A 64 12.48 -34.38 9.32
C ALA A 64 11.37 -35.26 8.71
N LYS A 65 10.24 -34.63 8.36
CA LYS A 65 9.20 -35.22 7.50
C LYS A 65 9.25 -34.63 6.10
N THR A 66 9.27 -35.57 5.17
CA THR A 66 9.44 -35.53 3.72
C THR A 66 8.33 -34.76 3.01
N LEU A 67 8.71 -33.97 2.00
CA LEU A 67 7.81 -33.39 0.99
C LEU A 67 7.39 -34.46 -0.02
N PRO A 68 6.13 -34.49 -0.48
CA PRO A 68 5.81 -35.06 -1.78
C PRO A 68 5.73 -33.99 -2.87
N ALA A 69 6.20 -34.42 -4.04
CA ALA A 69 6.50 -33.68 -5.24
C ALA A 69 5.28 -33.25 -6.06
N ALA A 70 5.57 -32.34 -6.99
CA ALA A 70 4.69 -31.83 -8.03
C ALA A 70 4.16 -32.91 -8.98
N SER A 71 2.87 -32.83 -9.31
CA SER A 71 2.32 -33.45 -10.52
C SER A 71 2.05 -32.38 -11.57
N ARG A 72 2.88 -32.40 -12.61
CA ARG A 72 2.61 -31.76 -13.90
C ARG A 72 1.56 -32.60 -14.63
N SER A 73 0.54 -31.96 -15.18
CA SER A 73 -0.19 -32.52 -16.32
C SER A 73 -0.10 -31.55 -17.48
N SER A 74 0.51 -32.04 -18.54
CA SER A 74 0.69 -31.39 -19.83
C SER A 74 -0.37 -31.85 -20.83
N THR A 75 -0.54 -31.02 -21.87
CA THR A 75 -1.08 -31.29 -23.22
C THR A 75 -2.59 -31.57 -23.38
N ALA A 76 -3.28 -30.63 -24.03
CA ALA A 76 -3.77 -30.85 -25.40
C ALA A 76 -4.09 -29.49 -26.08
N ARG A 77 -3.46 -29.26 -27.24
CA ARG A 77 -3.81 -28.25 -28.24
C ARG A 77 -4.97 -28.78 -29.08
N GLN A 78 -5.92 -27.93 -29.49
CA GLN A 78 -6.58 -28.03 -30.79
C GLN A 78 -7.01 -26.64 -31.30
N ASP A 79 -6.85 -26.47 -32.61
CA ASP A 79 -6.94 -25.26 -33.42
C ASP A 79 -8.38 -24.75 -33.69
N SER A 80 -8.48 -23.42 -33.87
CA SER A 80 -9.30 -22.57 -34.79
C SER A 80 -10.36 -23.22 -35.74
N PRO A 81 -11.39 -22.49 -36.24
CA PRO A 81 -11.31 -21.09 -36.72
C PRO A 81 -12.53 -20.15 -36.56
N THR A 82 -12.24 -18.87 -36.84
CA THR A 82 -13.14 -17.72 -37.04
C THR A 82 -14.01 -17.87 -38.31
N PRO A 83 -15.13 -17.13 -38.40
CA PRO A 83 -15.19 -16.13 -39.48
C PRO A 83 -15.88 -14.82 -39.10
N SER A 84 -15.35 -13.71 -39.66
CA SER A 84 -16.07 -12.44 -39.84
C SER A 84 -16.90 -12.47 -41.14
N PRO A 85 -17.83 -11.53 -41.29
CA PRO A 85 -17.77 -10.73 -42.51
C PRO A 85 -17.90 -9.21 -42.27
N SER A 86 -17.30 -8.47 -43.19
CA SER A 86 -17.25 -7.01 -43.29
C SER A 86 -18.32 -6.46 -44.24
N ARG A 87 -18.39 -5.11 -44.28
CA ARG A 87 -18.99 -4.17 -45.27
C ARG A 87 -20.37 -3.62 -44.87
N SER A 88 -20.73 -2.36 -45.10
CA SER A 88 -20.10 -1.12 -45.59
C SER A 88 -21.18 -0.02 -45.42
N GLY A 89 -20.80 1.26 -45.30
CA GLY A 89 -21.75 2.38 -45.41
C GLY A 89 -21.12 3.73 -45.05
N ASP A 90 -20.83 4.51 -46.08
CA ASP A 90 -20.19 5.82 -46.11
C ASP A 90 -21.24 6.96 -46.10
N ASP A 91 -20.73 8.19 -46.03
CA ASP A 91 -21.26 9.50 -46.42
C ASP A 91 -21.86 10.45 -45.36
N GLY A 92 -21.28 11.66 -45.30
CA GLY A 92 -21.95 12.86 -44.79
C GLY A 92 -21.03 13.99 -44.29
N LYS A 93 -20.77 14.99 -45.13
CA LYS A 93 -19.74 16.05 -45.01
C LYS A 93 -20.30 17.39 -44.52
N LYS A 94 -19.44 18.17 -43.82
CA LYS A 94 -19.33 19.65 -43.68
C LYS A 94 -20.26 20.44 -42.74
N GLY A 95 -19.63 21.36 -41.97
CA GLY A 95 -20.23 22.58 -41.45
C GLY A 95 -19.29 23.40 -40.55
N HIS A 96 -18.83 24.55 -41.02
CA HIS A 96 -17.95 25.51 -40.34
C HIS A 96 -18.66 26.26 -39.19
N GLY A 97 -17.89 26.72 -38.19
CA GLY A 97 -18.29 27.81 -37.30
C GLY A 97 -17.47 27.92 -36.01
N SER A 98 -16.37 28.68 -36.03
CA SER A 98 -15.83 29.31 -34.81
C SER A 98 -16.70 30.52 -34.43
N PRO A 99 -16.71 30.89 -33.14
CA PRO A 99 -15.99 32.12 -32.82
C PRO A 99 -15.11 32.02 -31.56
N SER A 100 -14.17 32.95 -31.53
CA SER A 100 -13.12 33.17 -30.54
C SER A 100 -13.65 33.70 -29.20
N ALA A 101 -13.15 33.19 -28.08
CA ALA A 101 -13.00 33.91 -26.80
C ALA A 101 -12.02 33.16 -25.87
N THR A 102 -10.90 33.80 -25.53
CA THR A 102 -9.97 33.44 -24.44
C THR A 102 -10.26 34.29 -23.19
N PRO A 103 -9.61 34.06 -22.04
CA PRO A 103 -9.73 32.90 -21.16
C PRO A 103 -10.23 33.36 -19.76
N SER A 104 -10.99 32.53 -19.04
CA SER A 104 -11.30 32.80 -17.63
C SER A 104 -10.93 31.61 -16.76
N ALA A 105 -10.16 31.89 -15.71
CA ALA A 105 -9.55 30.91 -14.82
C ALA A 105 -10.61 30.05 -14.12
N SER A 106 -10.66 28.78 -14.48
CA SER A 106 -11.49 27.79 -13.79
C SER A 106 -10.86 27.40 -12.46
N LYS A 107 -11.47 27.88 -11.38
CA LYS A 107 -11.28 27.39 -10.01
C LYS A 107 -11.54 25.87 -9.95
N PRO A 108 -10.74 25.05 -9.26
CA PRO A 108 -11.02 23.61 -9.12
C PRO A 108 -12.37 23.40 -8.42
N PRO A 109 -13.16 22.39 -8.82
CA PRO A 109 -14.42 22.11 -8.15
C PRO A 109 -14.14 21.64 -6.73
N ALA A 110 -14.74 22.34 -5.75
CA ALA A 110 -14.79 21.88 -4.38
C ALA A 110 -15.52 20.53 -4.34
N SER A 111 -14.87 19.52 -3.77
CA SER A 111 -15.46 18.22 -3.49
C SER A 111 -16.81 18.41 -2.79
N SER A 112 -17.88 17.97 -3.44
CA SER A 112 -19.24 18.02 -2.90
C SER A 112 -19.33 17.09 -1.69
N ALA A 113 -19.20 17.66 -0.49
CA ALA A 113 -19.62 17.00 0.74
C ALA A 113 -21.15 16.82 0.66
N GLY A 114 -21.61 15.58 0.58
CA GLY A 114 -23.03 15.26 0.72
C GLY A 114 -23.57 15.72 2.09
N PRO A 115 -24.89 15.85 2.26
CA PRO A 115 -25.48 16.37 3.49
C PRO A 115 -25.05 15.52 4.69
N ALA A 116 -24.43 16.16 5.68
CA ALA A 116 -24.01 15.52 6.92
C ALA A 116 -25.26 15.05 7.69
N GLY A 117 -25.46 13.73 7.73
CA GLY A 117 -26.57 13.12 8.46
C GLY A 117 -26.51 13.43 9.96
N SER A 118 -27.67 13.46 10.63
CA SER A 118 -27.82 13.62 12.09
C SER A 118 -27.47 12.35 12.87
N GLY A 119 -26.48 11.58 12.40
CA GLY A 119 -26.14 10.27 12.95
C GLY A 119 -25.27 10.33 14.20
N ALA A 120 -25.04 9.14 14.78
CA ALA A 120 -24.30 8.93 16.03
C ALA A 120 -22.85 9.50 16.05
N LEU A 121 -22.29 9.83 14.89
CA LEU A 121 -20.94 10.37 14.71
C LEU A 121 -20.93 11.81 14.17
N LYS A 122 -22.05 12.54 14.28
CA LYS A 122 -22.10 13.94 13.85
C LYS A 122 -20.97 14.75 14.50
N GLY A 123 -20.20 15.45 13.67
CA GLY A 123 -19.07 16.29 14.11
C GLY A 123 -17.79 15.51 14.41
N LYS A 124 -17.78 14.18 14.21
CA LYS A 124 -16.57 13.36 14.32
C LYS A 124 -15.83 13.31 12.98
N ILE A 125 -14.51 13.30 13.06
CA ILE A 125 -13.61 13.13 11.92
C ILE A 125 -12.94 11.76 12.05
N ILE A 126 -13.14 10.90 11.06
CA ILE A 126 -12.46 9.61 10.98
C ILE A 126 -11.59 9.57 9.73
N VAL A 127 -10.33 9.17 9.89
CA VAL A 127 -9.45 8.88 8.76
C VAL A 127 -9.33 7.37 8.59
N ILE A 128 -9.55 6.90 7.37
CA ILE A 128 -9.35 5.50 7.00
C ILE A 128 -8.13 5.45 6.09
N ASP A 129 -7.21 4.54 6.39
CA ASP A 129 -6.00 4.31 5.63
C ASP A 129 -6.12 2.96 4.91
N PRO A 130 -6.55 2.92 3.63
CA PRO A 130 -6.49 1.68 2.87
C PRO A 130 -5.02 1.36 2.61
N GLY A 131 -4.54 0.26 3.21
CA GLY A 131 -3.17 -0.20 3.13
C GLY A 131 -2.68 -0.35 1.70
N HIS A 132 -1.42 -0.01 1.46
CA HIS A 132 -0.76 -0.04 0.15
C HIS A 132 -1.45 0.85 -0.90
N ASN A 133 -1.04 0.73 -2.15
CA ASN A 133 -1.68 1.37 -3.30
C ASN A 133 -1.69 0.39 -4.50
N PRO A 134 -2.81 0.27 -5.24
CA PRO A 134 -2.92 -0.64 -6.38
C PRO A 134 -1.82 -0.50 -7.44
N GLY A 135 -1.21 0.68 -7.62
CA GLY A 135 -0.16 0.91 -8.61
C GLY A 135 1.28 0.66 -8.12
N ASN A 136 1.49 0.43 -6.81
CA ASN A 136 2.84 0.33 -6.20
C ASN A 136 3.77 -0.67 -6.92
N PHE A 137 3.25 -1.79 -7.43
CA PHE A 137 4.05 -2.81 -8.12
C PHE A 137 4.73 -2.31 -9.41
N ARG A 138 4.32 -1.16 -9.96
CA ARG A 138 4.93 -0.50 -11.12
C ARG A 138 5.93 0.60 -10.75
N HIS A 139 6.04 0.93 -9.46
CA HIS A 139 6.76 2.08 -8.92
C HIS A 139 7.70 1.66 -7.78
N THR A 140 8.45 0.57 -8.00
CA THR A 140 9.29 -0.04 -6.96
C THR A 140 10.42 0.89 -6.50
N ALA A 141 10.97 1.72 -7.39
CA ALA A 141 12.00 2.69 -7.04
C ALA A 141 11.46 3.76 -6.07
N GLU A 142 10.25 4.26 -6.33
CA GLU A 142 9.62 5.30 -5.52
C GLU A 142 9.20 4.79 -4.14
N ILE A 143 8.59 3.60 -4.07
CA ILE A 143 8.13 3.02 -2.80
C ILE A 143 9.29 2.49 -1.95
N ASN A 144 10.42 2.10 -2.55
CA ASN A 144 11.62 1.66 -1.81
C ASN A 144 12.43 2.83 -1.22
N ARG A 145 12.12 4.08 -1.57
CA ARG A 145 12.79 5.24 -0.97
C ARG A 145 12.52 5.24 0.53
N LEU A 146 13.58 5.33 1.34
CA LEU A 146 13.42 5.39 2.78
C LEU A 146 12.75 6.69 3.23
N VAL A 147 11.85 6.59 4.21
CA VAL A 147 11.21 7.68 4.94
C VAL A 147 11.49 7.53 6.43
N ASP A 148 11.40 8.65 7.16
CA ASP A 148 11.55 8.65 8.61
C ASP A 148 10.25 8.17 9.25
N ILE A 149 10.34 7.16 10.11
CA ILE A 149 9.21 6.59 10.84
C ILE A 149 9.23 6.93 12.33
N GLY A 150 9.96 7.98 12.69
CA GLY A 150 10.11 8.55 14.03
C GLY A 150 11.20 7.88 14.85
N THR A 151 11.26 6.55 14.81
CA THR A 151 12.26 5.74 15.56
C THR A 151 13.46 5.31 14.72
N ASN A 152 13.29 5.25 13.41
CA ASN A 152 14.25 4.74 12.42
C ASN A 152 13.76 5.10 11.01
N ARG A 153 14.38 4.52 9.98
CA ARG A 153 14.01 4.69 8.58
C ARG A 153 13.44 3.38 8.03
N LYS A 154 12.39 3.45 7.21
CA LYS A 154 11.79 2.32 6.48
C LYS A 154 11.38 2.74 5.08
N GLU A 155 11.12 1.79 4.20
CA GLU A 155 10.59 2.02 2.86
C GLU A 155 9.32 2.90 2.92
N CYS A 156 9.16 3.76 1.91
CA CYS A 156 8.03 4.66 1.78
C CYS A 156 6.70 3.90 1.80
N ASP A 157 6.58 2.83 1.01
CA ASP A 157 5.40 1.95 0.99
C ASP A 157 5.84 0.57 0.49
N THR A 158 4.94 -0.40 0.52
CA THR A 158 5.17 -1.72 -0.09
C THR A 158 4.01 -2.09 -1.02
N THR A 159 4.17 -3.15 -1.81
CA THR A 159 3.11 -3.62 -2.70
C THR A 159 1.95 -4.30 -1.95
N GLY A 160 2.17 -4.71 -0.71
CA GLY A 160 1.31 -5.65 0.00
C GLY A 160 1.44 -7.08 -0.54
N THR A 161 0.66 -7.99 0.05
CA THR A 161 0.56 -9.39 -0.36
C THR A 161 -0.56 -9.62 -1.40
N SER A 162 -0.88 -10.87 -1.68
CA SER A 162 -2.00 -11.27 -2.52
C SER A 162 -2.53 -12.64 -2.12
N THR A 163 -3.75 -12.96 -2.55
CA THR A 163 -4.15 -14.37 -2.59
C THR A 163 -3.35 -15.13 -3.65
N ASN A 164 -3.35 -16.46 -3.56
CA ASN A 164 -2.77 -17.32 -4.60
C ASN A 164 -3.54 -17.22 -5.93
N GLY A 165 -4.78 -16.73 -5.90
CA GLY A 165 -5.58 -16.40 -7.09
C GLY A 165 -5.33 -15.01 -7.67
N GLY A 166 -4.37 -14.24 -7.12
CA GLY A 166 -3.98 -12.93 -7.65
C GLY A 166 -4.83 -11.75 -7.18
N TYR A 167 -5.75 -11.93 -6.23
CA TYR A 167 -6.44 -10.80 -5.61
C TYR A 167 -5.48 -10.09 -4.65
N THR A 168 -5.12 -8.85 -4.97
CA THR A 168 -4.07 -8.12 -4.23
C THR A 168 -4.60 -7.52 -2.93
N GLU A 169 -3.72 -7.40 -1.93
CA GLU A 169 -4.05 -6.74 -0.67
C GLU A 169 -4.50 -5.29 -0.90
N ALA A 170 -3.83 -4.55 -1.78
CA ALA A 170 -4.20 -3.17 -2.11
C ALA A 170 -5.62 -3.03 -2.71
N GLN A 171 -6.08 -4.03 -3.48
CA GLN A 171 -7.47 -4.06 -3.96
C GLN A 171 -8.45 -4.39 -2.83
N PHE A 172 -8.08 -5.32 -1.95
CA PHE A 172 -8.88 -5.69 -0.78
C PHE A 172 -9.06 -4.50 0.19
N SER A 173 -7.96 -3.90 0.63
CA SER A 173 -7.94 -2.79 1.59
C SER A 173 -8.76 -1.61 1.08
N LEU A 174 -8.61 -1.26 -0.20
CA LEU A 174 -9.35 -0.17 -0.84
C LEU A 174 -10.86 -0.43 -0.93
N ASP A 175 -11.28 -1.65 -1.29
CA ASP A 175 -12.70 -2.00 -1.34
C ASP A 175 -13.34 -1.92 0.06
N VAL A 176 -12.70 -2.55 1.06
CA VAL A 176 -13.21 -2.55 2.44
C VAL A 176 -13.23 -1.13 3.02
N SER A 177 -12.19 -0.33 2.77
CA SER A 177 -12.13 1.06 3.24
C SER A 177 -13.22 1.94 2.62
N ARG A 178 -13.55 1.75 1.34
CA ARG A 178 -14.65 2.47 0.69
C ARG A 178 -16.01 2.08 1.29
N ARG A 179 -16.21 0.80 1.64
CA ARG A 179 -17.42 0.34 2.35
C ARG A 179 -17.51 0.97 3.74
N LEU A 180 -16.40 0.93 4.48
CA LEU A 180 -16.31 1.52 5.83
C LEU A 180 -16.59 3.03 5.79
N ARG A 181 -16.04 3.74 4.80
CA ARG A 181 -16.32 5.17 4.58
C ARG A 181 -17.82 5.42 4.42
N THR A 182 -18.48 4.67 3.54
CA THR A 182 -19.93 4.81 3.31
C THR A 182 -20.73 4.60 4.61
N LEU A 183 -20.39 3.57 5.38
CA LEU A 183 -21.07 3.28 6.64
C LEU A 183 -20.88 4.40 7.67
N LEU A 184 -19.64 4.88 7.85
CA LEU A 184 -19.35 5.96 8.80
C LEU A 184 -19.99 7.30 8.38
N GLN A 185 -20.02 7.60 7.07
CA GLN A 185 -20.73 8.78 6.54
C GLN A 185 -22.24 8.70 6.80
N GLN A 186 -22.84 7.52 6.68
CA GLN A 186 -24.25 7.30 7.06
C GLN A 186 -24.49 7.54 8.56
N GLN A 187 -23.48 7.32 9.40
CA GLN A 187 -23.51 7.69 10.82
C GLN A 187 -23.23 9.17 11.08
N GLY A 188 -23.07 10.01 10.05
CA GLY A 188 -22.86 11.46 10.19
C GLY A 188 -21.41 11.90 10.39
N ALA A 189 -20.44 10.98 10.30
CA ALA A 189 -19.02 11.32 10.38
C ALA A 189 -18.54 12.07 9.13
N THR A 190 -17.58 12.97 9.33
CA THR A 190 -16.68 13.41 8.26
C THR A 190 -15.62 12.32 8.09
N VAL A 191 -15.46 11.81 6.87
CA VAL A 191 -14.53 10.71 6.60
C VAL A 191 -13.57 11.07 5.48
N GLU A 192 -12.28 10.93 5.76
CA GLU A 192 -11.20 11.12 4.80
C GLU A 192 -10.46 9.80 4.58
N LEU A 193 -10.04 9.54 3.34
CA LEU A 193 -9.16 8.41 3.01
C LEU A 193 -7.74 8.94 2.79
N THR A 194 -6.73 8.21 3.25
CA THR A 194 -5.32 8.56 2.96
C THR A 194 -4.99 8.45 1.46
N GLN A 195 -5.70 7.57 0.75
CA GLN A 195 -5.70 7.41 -0.70
C GLN A 195 -7.01 6.78 -1.17
N ASN A 196 -7.39 6.98 -2.44
CA ASN A 196 -8.62 6.40 -2.99
C ASN A 196 -8.41 5.71 -4.34
N GLY A 197 -7.22 5.15 -4.59
CA GLY A 197 -6.85 4.47 -5.84
C GLY A 197 -6.64 5.42 -7.03
N ASP A 198 -6.42 6.70 -6.74
CA ASP A 198 -6.27 7.81 -7.68
C ASP A 198 -4.82 8.28 -7.84
N ARG A 199 -3.88 7.65 -7.12
CA ARG A 199 -2.44 7.91 -7.21
C ARG A 199 -1.76 6.74 -7.90
N ALA A 200 -0.71 7.04 -8.67
CA ALA A 200 0.12 6.02 -9.31
C ALA A 200 0.84 5.11 -8.28
N TRP A 201 1.24 5.67 -7.14
CA TRP A 201 1.85 4.97 -6.01
C TRP A 201 1.71 5.79 -4.71
N GLY A 202 2.03 5.17 -3.56
CA GLY A 202 1.96 5.80 -2.25
C GLY A 202 0.52 6.20 -1.85
N PRO A 203 0.31 7.13 -0.91
CA PRO A 203 1.28 7.90 -0.14
C PRO A 203 2.24 7.05 0.68
N CYS A 204 3.39 7.62 1.02
CA CYS A 204 4.32 6.98 1.95
C CYS A 204 3.73 6.85 3.36
N VAL A 205 4.22 5.92 4.18
CA VAL A 205 3.71 5.64 5.53
C VAL A 205 3.77 6.85 6.49
N ASP A 206 4.75 7.74 6.32
CA ASP A 206 4.87 9.01 7.03
C ASP A 206 3.82 10.03 6.58
N GLU A 207 3.58 10.13 5.27
CA GLU A 207 2.49 10.93 4.71
C GLU A 207 1.11 10.45 5.19
N ARG A 208 0.89 9.12 5.23
CA ARG A 208 -0.35 8.51 5.75
C ARG A 208 -0.62 8.88 7.20
N ALA A 209 0.40 8.84 8.06
CA ALA A 209 0.27 9.29 9.46
C ALA A 209 -0.03 10.79 9.54
N ARG A 210 0.67 11.61 8.74
CA ARG A 210 0.48 13.06 8.71
C ARG A 210 -0.92 13.49 8.29
N ILE A 211 -1.58 12.74 7.40
CA ILE A 211 -2.97 13.00 6.99
C ILE A 211 -3.90 12.93 8.21
N GLY A 212 -3.82 11.86 8.99
CA GLY A 212 -4.59 11.68 10.24
C GLY A 212 -4.36 12.82 11.24
N ASN A 213 -3.10 13.19 11.45
CA ASN A 213 -2.72 14.24 12.39
C ASN A 213 -3.24 15.62 11.95
N LYS A 214 -3.10 15.97 10.66
CA LYS A 214 -3.56 17.26 10.10
C LYS A 214 -5.08 17.40 10.10
N ALA A 215 -5.79 16.30 9.94
CA ALA A 215 -7.25 16.28 10.01
C ALA A 215 -7.77 16.44 11.45
N HIS A 216 -6.90 16.37 12.47
CA HIS A 216 -7.28 16.28 13.87
C HIS A 216 -8.32 15.18 14.10
N ALA A 217 -8.10 14.01 13.48
CA ALA A 217 -9.06 12.92 13.49
C ALA A 217 -9.35 12.42 14.92
N ASP A 218 -10.62 12.13 15.23
CA ASP A 218 -11.01 11.49 16.48
C ASP A 218 -10.57 10.02 16.53
N ALA A 219 -10.46 9.36 15.37
CA ALA A 219 -9.95 8.01 15.23
C ALA A 219 -9.35 7.78 13.84
N VAL A 220 -8.31 6.96 13.77
CA VAL A 220 -7.69 6.49 12.53
C VAL A 220 -7.65 4.97 12.50
N ILE A 221 -8.01 4.38 11.36
CA ILE A 221 -7.93 2.93 11.14
C ILE A 221 -7.19 2.64 9.83
N SER A 222 -6.13 1.83 9.90
CA SER A 222 -5.50 1.26 8.71
C SER A 222 -6.07 -0.11 8.42
N VAL A 223 -6.55 -0.34 7.20
CA VAL A 223 -7.19 -1.60 6.79
C VAL A 223 -6.22 -2.38 5.91
N HIS A 224 -5.89 -3.60 6.34
CA HIS A 224 -4.93 -4.49 5.69
C HIS A 224 -5.42 -5.95 5.69
N ALA A 225 -4.67 -6.82 5.01
CA ALA A 225 -4.75 -8.26 5.14
C ALA A 225 -3.35 -8.88 5.06
N ASP A 226 -3.11 -9.93 5.83
CA ASP A 226 -1.77 -10.45 6.05
C ASP A 226 -1.40 -11.54 5.04
N GLY A 227 -0.11 -11.91 5.00
CA GLY A 227 0.42 -13.02 4.23
C GLY A 227 1.31 -13.92 5.06
N SER A 228 0.80 -15.10 5.43
CA SER A 228 1.51 -16.10 6.23
C SER A 228 1.32 -17.53 5.69
N ALA A 229 2.02 -18.54 6.21
CA ALA A 229 1.85 -19.93 5.79
C ALA A 229 0.39 -20.41 5.83
N ALA A 230 0.01 -21.34 4.94
CA ALA A 230 -1.32 -21.95 4.97
C ALA A 230 -1.56 -22.67 6.31
N GLY A 231 -2.79 -22.60 6.83
CA GLY A 231 -3.14 -23.02 8.18
C GLY A 231 -3.13 -21.88 9.21
N ASN A 232 -2.34 -20.83 8.97
CA ASN A 232 -2.38 -19.58 9.74
C ASN A 232 -3.58 -18.77 9.27
N ARG A 233 -4.51 -18.46 10.18
CA ARG A 233 -5.82 -17.86 9.88
C ARG A 233 -6.26 -16.93 10.98
N GLY A 234 -7.20 -16.05 10.65
CA GLY A 234 -7.85 -15.14 11.58
C GLY A 234 -7.30 -13.72 11.53
N PHE A 235 -8.05 -12.80 12.13
CA PHE A 235 -7.73 -11.38 12.11
C PHE A 235 -6.86 -10.99 13.33
N HIS A 236 -6.11 -9.89 13.22
CA HIS A 236 -5.54 -9.25 14.39
C HIS A 236 -5.55 -7.72 14.24
N VAL A 237 -5.67 -7.02 15.36
CA VAL A 237 -5.65 -5.56 15.44
C VAL A 237 -4.32 -5.15 16.06
N ILE A 238 -3.54 -4.38 15.31
CA ILE A 238 -2.24 -3.89 15.76
C ILE A 238 -2.43 -2.56 16.51
N LEU A 239 -1.92 -2.53 17.74
CA LEU A 239 -1.96 -1.41 18.66
C LEU A 239 -0.58 -0.77 18.78
N PRO A 240 -0.49 0.56 18.95
CA PRO A 240 0.79 1.20 19.24
C PRO A 240 1.27 0.79 20.65
N ALA A 241 2.53 0.36 20.73
CA ALA A 241 3.27 0.38 21.99
C ALA A 241 3.52 1.83 22.42
N SER A 242 3.77 2.04 23.72
CA SER A 242 4.24 3.33 24.23
C SER A 242 5.69 3.55 23.81
N VAL A 243 5.91 4.52 22.94
CA VAL A 243 7.20 4.87 22.34
C VAL A 243 7.41 6.37 22.52
N LYS A 244 8.62 6.74 22.96
CA LYS A 244 9.11 8.12 22.98
C LYS A 244 10.56 8.15 22.53
N ALA A 245 10.77 8.32 21.22
CA ALA A 245 12.09 8.30 20.60
C ALA A 245 12.06 9.00 19.24
N GLY A 246 13.09 9.80 18.96
CA GLY A 246 13.16 10.62 17.73
C GLY A 246 11.92 11.49 17.57
N ALA A 247 11.25 11.40 16.41
CA ALA A 247 10.00 12.13 16.17
C ALA A 247 8.73 11.36 16.62
N ALA A 248 8.87 10.14 17.16
CA ALA A 248 7.75 9.36 17.67
C ALA A 248 7.47 9.66 19.14
N ASP A 249 6.24 10.06 19.45
CA ASP A 249 5.69 10.11 20.80
C ASP A 249 4.25 9.56 20.79
N THR A 250 4.10 8.27 21.09
CA THR A 250 2.79 7.58 21.12
C THR A 250 2.20 7.51 22.52
N THR A 251 2.83 8.15 23.52
CA THR A 251 2.44 8.01 24.94
C THR A 251 0.99 8.46 25.17
N ALA A 252 0.59 9.58 24.57
CA ALA A 252 -0.77 10.12 24.68
C ALA A 252 -1.83 9.26 23.96
N ILE A 253 -1.44 8.52 22.92
CA ILE A 253 -2.39 7.75 22.10
C ILE A 253 -2.47 6.27 22.46
N THR A 254 -1.56 5.75 23.29
CA THR A 254 -1.46 4.31 23.57
C THR A 254 -2.75 3.76 24.20
N ALA A 255 -3.24 4.39 25.27
CA ALA A 255 -4.48 4.00 25.94
C ALA A 255 -5.74 4.15 25.06
N PRO A 256 -6.00 5.30 24.41
CA PRO A 256 -7.19 5.41 23.55
C PRO A 256 -7.11 4.53 22.30
N SER A 257 -5.93 4.29 21.74
CA SER A 257 -5.77 3.35 20.61
C SER A 257 -6.07 1.90 21.02
N ARG A 258 -5.70 1.51 22.25
CA ARG A 258 -6.09 0.21 22.81
C ARG A 258 -7.60 0.07 22.92
N ALA A 259 -8.27 1.06 23.50
CA ALA A 259 -9.74 1.04 23.62
C ALA A 259 -10.44 1.00 22.25
N LEU A 260 -9.92 1.75 21.27
CA LEU A 260 -10.37 1.69 19.88
C LEU A 260 -10.20 0.27 19.29
N GLY A 261 -9.01 -0.31 19.44
CA GLY A 261 -8.68 -1.61 18.88
C GLY A 261 -9.47 -2.77 19.50
N GLU A 262 -9.66 -2.78 20.81
CA GLU A 262 -10.48 -3.77 21.51
C GLU A 262 -11.94 -3.73 21.04
N ARG A 263 -12.50 -2.53 20.86
CA ARG A 263 -13.86 -2.36 20.33
C ARG A 263 -13.96 -2.80 18.88
N ILE A 264 -12.99 -2.45 18.03
CA ILE A 264 -12.94 -2.96 16.65
C ILE A 264 -12.87 -4.48 16.65
N ALA A 265 -11.97 -5.11 17.40
CA ALA A 265 -11.81 -6.56 17.46
C ALA A 265 -13.12 -7.27 17.84
N GLY A 266 -13.76 -6.86 18.94
CA GLY A 266 -15.00 -7.48 19.41
C GLY A 266 -16.17 -7.32 18.43
N ASN A 267 -16.32 -6.14 17.82
CA ASN A 267 -17.37 -5.89 16.84
C ASN A 267 -17.08 -6.61 15.50
N PHE A 268 -15.82 -6.73 15.11
CA PHE A 268 -15.38 -7.47 13.93
C PHE A 268 -15.73 -8.95 14.05
N VAL A 269 -15.43 -9.59 15.19
CA VAL A 269 -15.84 -10.97 15.50
C VAL A 269 -17.35 -11.11 15.36
N ARG A 270 -18.12 -10.22 15.99
CA ARG A 270 -19.59 -10.30 15.99
C ARG A 270 -20.19 -10.19 14.58
N ALA A 271 -19.64 -9.31 13.74
CA ALA A 271 -20.16 -9.08 12.39
C ALA A 271 -19.74 -10.17 11.40
N THR A 272 -18.49 -10.65 11.49
CA THR A 272 -17.88 -11.54 10.48
C THR A 272 -17.95 -13.01 10.86
N GLY A 273 -17.95 -13.33 12.15
CA GLY A 273 -17.71 -14.68 12.66
C GLY A 273 -16.24 -15.13 12.56
N SER A 274 -15.33 -14.25 12.14
CA SER A 274 -13.90 -14.57 12.05
C SER A 274 -13.28 -14.70 13.44
N ALA A 275 -12.45 -15.74 13.61
CA ALA A 275 -11.68 -15.92 14.83
C ALA A 275 -10.47 -14.96 14.88
N PRO A 276 -10.01 -14.60 16.08
CA PRO A 276 -8.67 -14.04 16.27
C PRO A 276 -7.59 -14.89 15.60
N SER A 277 -6.50 -14.23 15.18
CA SER A 277 -5.34 -14.86 14.58
C SER A 277 -4.78 -15.97 15.45
N ASN A 278 -4.52 -17.13 14.86
CA ASN A 278 -3.85 -18.26 15.52
C ASN A 278 -2.32 -18.25 15.40
N TYR A 279 -1.73 -17.17 14.86
CA TYR A 279 -0.30 -17.07 14.56
C TYR A 279 0.35 -15.74 14.98
N ILE A 280 -0.46 -14.72 15.28
CA ILE A 280 -0.04 -13.41 15.79
C ILE A 280 -1.01 -12.99 16.90
N GLY A 281 -0.50 -12.31 17.93
CA GLY A 281 -1.32 -11.74 19.01
C GLY A 281 -1.84 -12.77 20.02
N ASP A 282 -1.16 -13.91 20.16
CA ASP A 282 -1.37 -14.93 21.20
C ASP A 282 -2.83 -15.39 21.35
N GLY A 283 -3.57 -15.46 20.23
CA GLY A 283 -4.98 -15.86 20.21
C GLY A 283 -5.96 -14.80 20.73
N THR A 284 -5.47 -13.64 21.20
CA THR A 284 -6.33 -12.52 21.65
C THR A 284 -6.86 -11.69 20.47
N GLY A 285 -6.16 -11.75 19.33
CA GLY A 285 -6.45 -10.89 18.17
C GLY A 285 -5.95 -9.46 18.35
N LEU A 286 -5.12 -9.18 19.36
CA LEU A 286 -4.45 -7.91 19.57
C LEU A 286 -2.93 -8.10 19.50
N ASP A 287 -2.26 -7.23 18.75
CA ASP A 287 -0.81 -7.27 18.57
C ASP A 287 -0.21 -5.90 18.91
N VAL A 288 0.68 -5.83 19.90
CA VAL A 288 1.25 -4.54 20.34
C VAL A 288 2.62 -4.36 19.71
N ARG A 289 2.76 -3.33 18.87
CA ARG A 289 3.97 -3.12 18.06
C ARG A 289 4.56 -1.72 18.22
N ARG A 290 5.86 -1.61 17.97
CA ARG A 290 6.67 -0.38 18.09
C ARG A 290 7.40 0.02 16.81
N ASP A 291 7.20 -0.70 15.72
CA ASP A 291 8.02 -0.60 14.50
C ASP A 291 7.27 -0.11 13.27
N LEU A 292 5.98 0.25 13.40
CA LEU A 292 5.15 0.70 12.28
C LEU A 292 5.10 2.23 12.23
N GLY A 293 5.66 2.83 11.18
CA GLY A 293 5.68 4.29 11.04
C GLY A 293 4.30 4.95 11.06
N GLY A 294 3.31 4.29 10.48
CA GLY A 294 1.93 4.74 10.55
C GLY A 294 1.38 4.84 11.98
N LEU A 295 1.85 4.02 12.92
CA LEU A 295 1.52 4.09 14.35
C LEU A 295 2.44 5.07 15.10
N ASN A 296 3.75 4.92 14.93
CA ASN A 296 4.77 5.69 15.66
C ASN A 296 4.66 7.20 15.43
N LEU A 297 4.23 7.62 14.24
CA LEU A 297 4.06 9.03 13.87
C LEU A 297 2.65 9.58 14.11
N SER A 298 1.71 8.76 14.61
CA SER A 298 0.34 9.22 14.87
C SER A 298 0.28 10.03 16.16
N THR A 299 -0.39 11.18 16.12
CA THR A 299 -0.69 12.01 17.31
C THR A 299 -2.16 11.92 17.73
N VAL A 300 -2.93 11.07 17.05
CA VAL A 300 -4.35 10.77 17.31
C VAL A 300 -4.55 9.26 17.50
N PRO A 301 -5.65 8.80 18.15
CA PRO A 301 -5.90 7.38 18.34
C PRO A 301 -5.89 6.60 17.00
N LYS A 302 -5.03 5.59 16.90
CA LYS A 302 -4.84 4.85 15.64
C LYS A 302 -4.59 3.36 15.87
N VAL A 303 -5.18 2.53 15.01
CA VAL A 303 -4.92 1.08 14.94
C VAL A 303 -4.74 0.62 13.50
N PHE A 304 -4.15 -0.56 13.32
CA PHE A 304 -4.22 -1.32 12.07
C PHE A 304 -5.10 -2.54 12.31
N ILE A 305 -5.83 -2.98 11.29
CA ILE A 305 -6.48 -4.29 11.30
C ILE A 305 -6.01 -5.11 10.12
N GLU A 306 -5.42 -6.26 10.43
CA GLU A 306 -5.14 -7.32 9.48
C GLU A 306 -6.35 -8.25 9.45
N CYS A 307 -7.12 -8.18 8.37
CA CYS A 307 -8.46 -8.78 8.32
C CYS A 307 -8.47 -10.32 8.19
N GLY A 308 -7.33 -10.93 7.87
CA GLY A 308 -7.16 -12.36 7.64
C GLY A 308 -5.91 -12.64 6.81
N ASN A 309 -5.54 -13.91 6.65
CA ASN A 309 -4.37 -14.32 5.87
C ASN A 309 -4.71 -14.60 4.39
N MET A 310 -4.25 -13.75 3.47
CA MET A 310 -4.48 -13.91 2.02
C MET A 310 -3.86 -15.19 1.44
N ARG A 311 -2.86 -15.77 2.11
CA ARG A 311 -2.16 -16.99 1.64
C ARG A 311 -2.81 -18.28 2.13
N ASP A 312 -3.73 -18.21 3.09
CA ASP A 312 -4.56 -19.34 3.48
C ASP A 312 -5.84 -19.40 2.63
N PRO A 313 -6.21 -20.56 2.05
CA PRO A 313 -7.35 -20.66 1.15
C PRO A 313 -8.70 -20.36 1.82
N LYS A 314 -8.86 -20.61 3.13
CA LYS A 314 -10.13 -20.36 3.83
C LYS A 314 -10.31 -18.87 4.11
N ASP A 315 -9.26 -18.20 4.59
CA ASP A 315 -9.30 -16.75 4.74
C ASP A 315 -9.39 -16.05 3.37
N ALA A 316 -8.65 -16.51 2.36
CA ALA A 316 -8.75 -15.98 0.99
C ALA A 316 -10.18 -16.05 0.43
N ALA A 317 -10.94 -17.11 0.70
CA ALA A 317 -12.34 -17.23 0.29
C ALA A 317 -13.23 -16.17 0.96
N LEU A 318 -12.96 -15.82 2.22
CA LEU A 318 -13.65 -14.74 2.92
C LEU A 318 -13.24 -13.38 2.34
N LEU A 319 -11.95 -13.11 2.20
CA LEU A 319 -11.42 -11.83 1.75
C LEU A 319 -11.85 -11.50 0.30
N THR A 320 -12.00 -12.52 -0.55
CA THR A 320 -12.50 -12.37 -1.94
C THR A 320 -14.03 -12.26 -2.03
N SER A 321 -14.77 -12.58 -0.96
CA SER A 321 -16.23 -12.44 -0.91
C SER A 321 -16.68 -11.00 -0.64
N GLY A 322 -17.45 -10.43 -1.57
CA GLY A 322 -18.01 -9.09 -1.40
C GLY A 322 -18.97 -8.96 -0.21
N THR A 323 -19.72 -10.02 0.11
CA THR A 323 -20.63 -10.03 1.27
C THR A 323 -19.86 -10.07 2.59
N TRP A 324 -18.76 -10.82 2.64
CA TRP A 324 -17.89 -10.83 3.83
C TRP A 324 -17.16 -9.50 4.01
N ARG A 325 -16.64 -8.89 2.93
CA ARG A 325 -16.04 -7.54 3.00
C ARG A 325 -17.00 -6.48 3.52
N GLN A 326 -18.29 -6.60 3.19
CA GLN A 326 -19.32 -5.73 3.78
C GLN A 326 -19.49 -5.96 5.29
N LYS A 327 -19.48 -7.22 5.75
CA LYS A 327 -19.54 -7.55 7.18
C LYS A 327 -18.29 -7.06 7.93
N ALA A 328 -17.11 -7.21 7.35
CA ALA A 328 -15.86 -6.69 7.90
C ALA A 328 -15.92 -5.17 8.09
N ALA A 329 -16.37 -4.44 7.06
CA ALA A 329 -16.60 -3.00 7.15
C ALA A 329 -17.65 -2.62 8.22
N GLN A 330 -18.73 -3.40 8.35
CA GLN A 330 -19.73 -3.18 9.39
C GLN A 330 -19.15 -3.36 10.79
N GLY A 331 -18.41 -4.43 11.05
CA GLY A 331 -17.77 -4.67 12.34
C GLY A 331 -16.78 -3.57 12.72
N MET A 332 -16.00 -3.07 11.76
CA MET A 332 -15.12 -1.92 11.97
C MET A 332 -15.91 -0.64 12.29
N SER A 333 -16.98 -0.36 11.51
CA SER A 333 -17.84 0.80 11.74
C SER A 333 -18.46 0.77 13.14
N ASP A 334 -19.01 -0.36 13.55
CA ASP A 334 -19.63 -0.55 14.87
C ASP A 334 -18.60 -0.39 16.00
N GLY A 335 -17.37 -0.89 15.81
CA GLY A 335 -16.27 -0.70 16.74
C GLY A 335 -15.88 0.77 16.92
N ILE A 336 -15.78 1.52 15.82
CA ILE A 336 -15.48 2.96 15.85
C ILE A 336 -16.62 3.75 16.48
N VAL A 337 -17.89 3.44 16.15
CA VAL A 337 -19.06 4.05 16.78
C VAL A 337 -19.06 3.79 18.28
N SER A 338 -18.78 2.55 18.70
CA SER A 338 -18.67 2.19 20.10
C SER A 338 -17.56 2.99 20.80
N PHE A 339 -16.39 3.13 20.18
CA PHE A 339 -15.27 3.88 20.74
C PHE A 339 -15.59 5.36 20.95
N LEU A 340 -16.15 6.02 19.93
CA LEU A 340 -16.38 7.47 19.95
C LEU A 340 -17.57 7.90 20.81
N ARG A 341 -18.41 6.96 21.24
CA ARG A 341 -19.59 7.22 22.07
C ARG A 341 -19.42 6.91 23.55
N GLY A 342 -18.38 6.16 23.93
CA GLY A 342 -18.16 5.68 25.30
C GLY A 342 -18.92 4.39 25.58
#